data_AF-A0A1G7DI65-F1
#
_entry.id   AF-A0A1G7DI65-F1
#
_cell.length_a   1.000
_cell.length_b   1.000
_cell.length_c   1.000
_cell.angle_alpha   90.00
_cell.angle_beta   90.00
_cell.angle_gamma   90.00
#
_symmetry.space_group_name_H-M   'P 1'
#
loop_
_entity.id
_entity.type
_entity.pdbx_description
1 polymer ?
#
loop_
_entity_poly.entity_id
_entity_poly.type
_entity_poly.pdbx_seq_one_letter_code
_entity_poly.pdbx_strand_id
1 'polypeptide(L)'
;MKRNHLVMMLLTVLFLFNCCNSRENVTINQQEKQLRSFYEGRNKPLLGKTNSQTDPDPYPHCDNIPTFSRPLDKNEIFFYTSFFPKLDTSISRITSISTQCYNCVSWTLGITNEWLWPDGGFLLPSEKSTKLEYFDEFYKKLGYTKTTDIKDADVEAWGIDNGVDPLYMTHASVRYTPDRTVWESKLGALQRLTHKADDLESDTYGKVRAYYKKSSDVNIKELVKGQQTPKFSPTHTQYDALLRRLLPMSDEDIDRFNNLYFDWKSEWFTGKYGLSSNPADRRLTPSYQKLKNLGEDIIPLVVGRMLLYNDEFFALQLYNDLQKNPNLKISNNHNVLEGEKSKANRTVALYLKSIE
;
A
#
# COMPACT_ATOMS: atom_id res chain seq x y z
N MET A 1 -42.28 12.28 -41.42
CA MET A 1 -42.20 10.89 -40.92
C MET A 1 -40.79 10.39 -40.59
N LYS A 2 -39.74 10.67 -41.38
CA LYS A 2 -38.38 10.11 -41.12
C LYS A 2 -37.69 10.55 -39.81
N ARG A 3 -37.99 11.75 -39.28
CA ARG A 3 -37.35 12.30 -38.07
C ARG A 3 -37.83 11.64 -36.76
N ASN A 4 -39.08 11.14 -36.72
CA ASN A 4 -39.64 10.46 -35.55
C ASN A 4 -39.14 9.01 -35.41
N HIS A 5 -38.81 8.34 -36.51
CA HIS A 5 -38.20 7.01 -36.46
C HIS A 5 -36.76 7.04 -35.93
N LEU A 6 -35.97 8.06 -36.30
CA LEU A 6 -34.57 8.17 -35.83
C LEU A 6 -34.49 8.41 -34.31
N VAL A 7 -35.37 9.25 -33.76
CA VAL A 7 -35.44 9.55 -32.32
C VAL A 7 -35.92 8.32 -31.53
N MET A 8 -36.89 7.57 -32.05
CA MET A 8 -37.37 6.35 -31.41
C MET A 8 -36.29 5.25 -31.44
N MET A 9 -35.52 5.13 -32.53
CA MET A 9 -34.40 4.19 -32.62
C MET A 9 -33.29 4.54 -31.62
N LEU A 10 -32.92 5.82 -31.48
CA LEU A 10 -31.95 6.28 -30.49
C LEU A 10 -32.41 6.02 -29.05
N LEU A 11 -33.67 6.29 -28.74
CA LEU A 11 -34.24 6.01 -27.42
C LEU A 11 -34.27 4.52 -27.11
N THR A 12 -34.57 3.67 -28.10
CA THR A 12 -34.58 2.21 -27.94
C THR A 12 -33.17 1.67 -27.73
N VAL A 13 -32.17 2.18 -28.47
CA VAL A 13 -30.75 1.82 -28.29
C VAL A 13 -30.24 2.28 -26.91
N LEU A 14 -30.57 3.49 -26.46
CA LEU A 14 -30.23 3.98 -25.11
C LEU A 14 -30.91 3.16 -24.01
N PHE A 15 -32.17 2.76 -24.18
CA PHE A 15 -32.88 1.91 -23.22
C PHE A 15 -32.28 0.49 -23.17
N LEU A 16 -31.96 -0.09 -24.33
CA LEU A 16 -31.32 -1.41 -24.40
C LEU A 16 -29.91 -1.36 -23.82
N PHE A 17 -29.12 -0.31 -24.08
CA PHE A 17 -27.81 -0.10 -23.44
C PHE A 17 -27.91 0.04 -21.92
N ASN A 18 -28.86 0.84 -21.42
CA ASN A 18 -29.07 1.01 -19.98
C ASN A 18 -29.59 -0.26 -19.31
N CYS A 19 -30.44 -1.06 -19.98
CA CYS A 19 -30.90 -2.35 -19.48
C CYS A 19 -29.82 -3.44 -19.53
N CYS A 20 -28.92 -3.42 -20.51
CA CYS A 20 -27.80 -4.36 -20.58
C CYS A 20 -26.77 -4.04 -19.49
N ASN A 21 -26.39 -2.76 -19.35
CA ASN A 21 -25.52 -2.30 -18.27
C ASN A 21 -26.12 -2.58 -16.88
N SER A 22 -27.43 -2.41 -16.69
CA SER A 22 -28.05 -2.68 -15.39
C SER A 22 -28.07 -4.18 -15.05
N ARG A 23 -28.29 -5.06 -16.03
CA ARG A 23 -28.19 -6.52 -15.82
C ARG A 23 -26.77 -6.96 -15.54
N GLU A 24 -25.80 -6.50 -16.31
CA GLU A 24 -24.38 -6.83 -16.11
C GLU A 24 -23.87 -6.37 -14.73
N ASN A 25 -24.23 -5.15 -14.31
CA ASN A 25 -23.90 -4.64 -12.97
C ASN A 25 -24.59 -5.45 -11.85
N VAL A 26 -25.82 -5.93 -12.05
CA VAL A 26 -26.49 -6.80 -11.08
C VAL A 26 -25.75 -8.14 -10.96
N THR A 27 -25.30 -8.71 -12.06
CA THR A 27 -24.57 -9.99 -12.07
C THR A 27 -23.19 -9.88 -11.44
N ILE A 28 -22.43 -8.81 -11.72
CA ILE A 28 -21.14 -8.53 -11.07
C ILE A 28 -21.32 -8.40 -9.54
N ASN A 29 -22.33 -7.64 -9.10
CA ASN A 29 -22.63 -7.49 -7.67
C ASN A 29 -23.01 -8.83 -7.00
N GLN A 30 -23.67 -9.74 -7.71
CA GLN A 30 -24.00 -11.07 -7.18
C GLN A 30 -22.76 -11.95 -7.04
N GLN A 31 -21.86 -11.95 -8.02
CA GLN A 31 -20.62 -12.72 -7.95
C GLN A 31 -19.65 -12.16 -6.93
N GLU A 32 -19.54 -10.84 -6.80
CA GLU A 32 -18.74 -10.22 -5.75
C GLU A 32 -19.27 -10.65 -4.38
N LYS A 33 -20.60 -10.64 -4.17
CA LYS A 33 -21.22 -11.18 -2.94
C LYS A 33 -20.92 -12.66 -2.73
N GLN A 34 -20.97 -13.46 -3.79
CA GLN A 34 -20.63 -14.88 -3.71
C GLN A 34 -19.16 -15.08 -3.32
N LEU A 35 -18.24 -14.34 -3.93
CA LEU A 35 -16.83 -14.36 -3.61
C LEU A 35 -16.59 -13.89 -2.17
N ARG A 36 -17.25 -12.82 -1.72
CA ARG A 36 -17.20 -12.39 -0.30
C ARG A 36 -17.71 -13.48 0.63
N SER A 37 -18.84 -14.11 0.30
CA SER A 37 -19.37 -15.23 1.10
C SER A 37 -18.44 -16.44 1.13
N PHE A 38 -17.63 -16.66 0.09
CA PHE A 38 -16.62 -17.70 0.08
C PHE A 38 -15.56 -17.46 1.17
N TYR A 39 -15.12 -16.21 1.37
CA TYR A 39 -14.17 -15.85 2.42
C TYR A 39 -14.82 -15.68 3.80
N GLU A 40 -16.07 -15.20 3.87
CA GLU A 40 -16.74 -14.86 5.14
C GLU A 40 -17.60 -16.00 5.72
N GLY A 41 -18.02 -16.96 4.89
CA GLY A 41 -19.08 -17.94 5.18
C GLY A 41 -18.63 -19.36 5.51
N ARG A 42 -17.32 -19.67 5.47
CA ARG A 42 -16.77 -20.97 5.90
C ARG A 42 -16.00 -20.77 7.22
N ASN A 43 -16.72 -20.91 8.33
CA ASN A 43 -16.26 -21.02 9.72
C ASN A 43 -15.04 -20.20 10.19
N LYS A 44 -15.11 -18.87 10.10
CA LYS A 44 -14.83 -17.89 11.17
C LYS A 44 -14.86 -16.49 10.56
N PRO A 45 -15.36 -15.46 11.28
CA PRO A 45 -15.25 -14.09 10.80
C PRO A 45 -13.77 -13.72 10.69
N LEU A 46 -13.27 -13.61 9.46
CA LEU A 46 -12.14 -12.75 9.17
C LEU A 46 -12.62 -11.32 9.50
N LEU A 47 -12.14 -10.79 10.64
CA LEU A 47 -12.74 -9.67 11.36
C LEU A 47 -13.10 -8.45 10.49
N GLY A 48 -14.30 -7.93 10.77
CA GLY A 48 -14.89 -6.72 10.21
C GLY A 48 -16.35 -6.51 10.60
N LYS A 49 -17.09 -7.55 11.00
CA LYS A 49 -18.37 -7.38 11.70
C LYS A 49 -18.15 -7.21 13.19
N THR A 50 -17.94 -5.96 13.63
CA THR A 50 -18.71 -5.55 14.81
C THR A 50 -20.17 -5.68 14.41
N ASN A 51 -20.98 -6.31 15.27
CA ASN A 51 -22.43 -6.20 15.15
C ASN A 51 -22.81 -4.75 15.45
N SER A 52 -22.60 -3.84 14.51
CA SER A 52 -23.36 -2.60 14.45
C SER A 52 -23.19 -1.95 13.09
N GLN A 53 -24.32 -1.56 12.51
CA GLN A 53 -24.41 -0.57 11.44
C GLN A 53 -24.08 0.85 11.97
N THR A 54 -23.26 0.97 13.03
CA THR A 54 -23.01 2.23 13.73
C THR A 54 -21.55 2.48 14.15
N ASP A 55 -20.60 1.59 13.83
CA ASP A 55 -19.19 1.92 14.00
C ASP A 55 -18.67 2.53 12.70
N PRO A 56 -18.38 3.85 12.66
CA PRO A 56 -17.80 4.47 11.47
C PRO A 56 -16.45 3.81 11.21
N ASP A 57 -16.14 3.56 9.93
CA ASP A 57 -14.81 3.19 9.48
C ASP A 57 -13.77 3.99 10.29
N PRO A 58 -12.96 3.35 11.17
CA PRO A 58 -12.07 4.10 12.04
C PRO A 58 -10.97 4.82 11.27
N TYR A 59 -10.86 4.59 9.96
CA TYR A 59 -9.89 5.23 9.09
C TYR A 59 -10.62 6.08 8.04
N PRO A 60 -10.39 7.41 7.99
CA PRO A 60 -10.95 8.22 6.93
C PRO A 60 -10.46 7.68 5.58
N HIS A 61 -11.36 7.72 4.58
CA HIS A 61 -11.02 7.52 3.18
C HIS A 61 -9.62 8.06 2.91
N CYS A 62 -8.72 7.25 2.33
CA CYS A 62 -7.31 7.63 2.12
C CYS A 62 -7.11 8.96 1.36
N ASP A 63 -8.19 9.47 0.77
CA ASP A 63 -8.30 10.73 0.05
C ASP A 63 -8.53 11.96 0.95
N ASN A 64 -8.81 11.77 2.25
CA ASN A 64 -9.06 12.85 3.20
C ASN A 64 -8.41 12.60 4.57
N ILE A 65 -7.09 12.48 4.59
CA ILE A 65 -6.32 12.35 5.83
C ILE A 65 -6.17 13.73 6.48
N PRO A 66 -6.63 13.93 7.73
CA PRO A 66 -6.57 15.22 8.40
C PRO A 66 -5.12 15.64 8.68
N THR A 67 -4.86 16.94 8.55
CA THR A 67 -3.60 17.58 8.98
C THR A 67 -3.89 18.50 10.15
N PHE A 68 -3.13 18.34 11.23
CA PHE A 68 -3.25 19.16 12.43
C PHE A 68 -1.87 19.33 13.08
N SER A 69 -1.80 19.91 14.27
CA SER A 69 -0.54 20.00 15.01
C SER A 69 -0.78 20.07 16.52
N ARG A 70 -0.46 19.01 17.25
CA ARG A 70 -0.61 18.95 18.72
C ARG A 70 0.65 18.39 19.39
N PRO A 71 0.93 18.76 20.66
CA PRO A 71 1.99 18.10 21.41
C PRO A 71 1.68 16.61 21.63
N LEU A 72 2.72 15.84 21.96
CA LEU A 72 2.58 14.46 22.38
C LEU A 72 2.00 14.40 23.79
N ASP A 73 1.16 13.40 24.06
CA ASP A 73 0.76 13.05 25.41
C ASP A 73 1.80 12.16 26.12
N LYS A 74 1.57 11.85 27.40
CA LYS A 74 2.51 11.05 28.21
C LYS A 74 2.71 9.62 27.67
N ASN A 75 1.66 9.00 27.13
CA ASN A 75 1.73 7.64 26.60
C ASN A 75 2.47 7.64 25.26
N GLU A 76 2.22 8.65 24.41
CA GLU A 76 2.94 8.85 23.16
C GLU A 76 4.42 9.13 23.40
N ILE A 77 4.76 9.97 24.38
CA ILE A 77 6.15 10.21 24.78
C ILE A 77 6.84 8.90 25.17
N PHE A 78 6.20 8.10 26.05
CA PHE A 78 6.74 6.81 26.46
C PHE A 78 6.91 5.86 25.27
N PHE A 79 5.88 5.77 24.42
CA PHE A 79 5.89 4.90 23.25
C PHE A 79 6.99 5.30 22.26
N TYR A 80 7.04 6.55 21.82
CA TYR A 80 7.99 6.98 20.79
C TYR A 80 9.44 6.98 21.28
N THR A 81 9.70 7.38 22.53
CA THR A 81 11.08 7.37 23.06
C THR A 81 11.62 5.94 23.25
N SER A 82 10.75 4.92 23.34
CA SER A 82 11.18 3.52 23.34
C SER A 82 11.77 3.05 21.99
N PHE A 83 11.37 3.69 20.88
CA PHE A 83 11.90 3.42 19.53
C PHE A 83 12.91 4.47 19.06
N PHE A 84 12.80 5.70 19.55
CA PHE A 84 13.61 6.86 19.18
C PHE A 84 14.14 7.55 20.45
N PRO A 85 15.20 7.02 21.08
CA PRO A 85 15.69 7.52 22.37
C PRO A 85 16.19 8.96 22.33
N LYS A 86 16.55 9.47 21.15
CA LYS A 86 17.02 10.84 20.93
C LYS A 86 15.90 11.86 20.68
N LEU A 87 14.64 11.41 20.55
CA LEU A 87 13.52 12.26 20.16
C LEU A 87 13.33 13.41 21.17
N ASP A 88 13.45 14.65 20.69
CA ASP A 88 13.14 15.83 21.49
C ASP A 88 11.62 16.01 21.58
N THR A 89 11.05 15.44 22.64
CA THR A 89 9.60 15.47 22.88
C THR A 89 9.05 16.86 23.23
N SER A 90 9.92 17.84 23.55
CA SER A 90 9.48 19.21 23.86
C SER A 90 9.06 20.01 22.62
N ILE A 91 9.63 19.67 21.46
CA ILE A 91 9.33 20.29 20.16
C ILE A 91 8.54 19.39 19.23
N SER A 92 8.54 18.08 19.47
CA SER A 92 7.87 17.10 18.63
C SER A 92 6.35 17.30 18.69
N ARG A 93 5.70 17.13 17.54
CA ARG A 93 4.25 17.32 17.40
C ARG A 93 3.66 16.24 16.53
N ILE A 94 2.49 15.75 16.92
CA ILE A 94 1.67 14.89 16.07
C ILE A 94 0.93 15.76 15.07
N THR A 95 1.03 15.41 13.78
CA THR A 95 0.49 16.22 12.68
C THR A 95 -0.53 15.50 11.79
N SER A 96 -0.84 14.25 12.11
CA SER A 96 -1.86 13.44 11.45
C SER A 96 -2.30 12.30 12.37
N ILE A 97 -3.44 11.69 12.04
CA ILE A 97 -3.86 10.41 12.61
C ILE A 97 -2.97 9.25 12.12
N SER A 98 -3.04 8.12 12.84
CA SER A 98 -2.54 6.82 12.36
C SER A 98 -3.38 6.32 11.21
N THR A 99 -2.72 5.76 10.21
CA THR A 99 -3.38 5.22 9.01
C THR A 99 -2.43 4.32 8.24
N GLN A 100 -2.98 3.29 7.61
CA GLN A 100 -2.28 2.35 6.73
C GLN A 100 -2.34 2.78 5.25
N CYS A 101 -2.93 3.95 4.97
CA CYS A 101 -3.16 4.41 3.61
C CYS A 101 -1.89 4.78 2.83
N TYR A 102 -0.85 5.23 3.52
CA TYR A 102 0.39 5.71 2.93
C TYR A 102 1.54 5.61 3.93
N ASN A 103 2.77 5.66 3.41
CA ASN A 103 3.99 5.58 4.21
C ASN A 103 4.84 6.86 4.10
N CYS A 104 6.06 6.79 4.63
CA CYS A 104 6.98 7.92 4.67
C CYS A 104 7.39 8.44 3.28
N VAL A 105 7.68 7.56 2.32
CA VAL A 105 8.06 7.96 0.96
C VAL A 105 6.87 8.59 0.22
N SER A 106 5.67 8.05 0.38
CA SER A 106 4.46 8.72 -0.15
C SER A 106 4.29 10.12 0.45
N TRP A 107 4.56 10.27 1.75
CA TRP A 107 4.42 11.56 2.44
C TRP A 107 5.41 12.61 1.94
N THR A 108 6.64 12.23 1.56
CA THR A 108 7.61 13.21 1.02
C THR A 108 7.15 13.88 -0.28
N LEU A 109 6.17 13.27 -0.95
CA LEU A 109 5.54 13.78 -2.17
C LEU A 109 4.12 14.34 -1.93
N GLY A 110 3.63 14.31 -0.69
CA GLY A 110 2.27 14.71 -0.32
C GLY A 110 1.17 13.74 -0.79
N ILE A 111 1.51 12.46 -1.01
CA ILE A 111 0.58 11.42 -1.46
C ILE A 111 0.06 10.66 -0.23
N THR A 112 -1.26 10.57 -0.09
CA THR A 112 -1.91 9.93 1.07
C THR A 112 -2.70 8.66 0.73
N ASN A 113 -2.78 8.29 -0.53
CA ASN A 113 -3.58 7.16 -0.99
C ASN A 113 -2.78 6.01 -1.61
N GLU A 114 -1.45 6.15 -1.70
CA GLU A 114 -0.53 5.12 -2.19
C GLU A 114 0.55 4.78 -1.17
N TRP A 115 1.10 3.57 -1.28
CA TRP A 115 2.25 3.12 -0.49
C TRP A 115 3.47 2.99 -1.41
N LEU A 116 4.26 4.05 -1.51
CA LEU A 116 5.42 4.11 -2.40
C LEU A 116 6.66 3.54 -1.72
N TRP A 117 7.45 2.75 -2.44
CA TRP A 117 8.73 2.31 -1.92
C TRP A 117 9.75 2.17 -3.05
N PRO A 118 10.90 2.87 -3.00
CA PRO A 118 11.97 2.71 -3.99
C PRO A 118 12.70 1.39 -3.75
N ASP A 119 12.36 0.37 -4.55
CA ASP A 119 13.03 -0.92 -4.52
C ASP A 119 13.53 -1.34 -5.91
N GLY A 120 14.47 -2.29 -5.92
CA GLY A 120 15.04 -2.86 -7.15
C GLY A 120 14.15 -3.89 -7.83
N GLY A 121 12.89 -4.02 -7.42
CA GLY A 121 11.99 -5.09 -7.81
C GLY A 121 12.19 -6.40 -7.04
N PHE A 122 11.30 -7.37 -7.32
CA PHE A 122 11.13 -8.62 -6.56
C PHE A 122 12.28 -9.62 -6.63
N LEU A 123 13.33 -9.35 -7.42
CA LEU A 123 14.42 -10.32 -7.67
C LEU A 123 15.41 -10.42 -6.51
N LEU A 124 15.30 -9.55 -5.50
CA LEU A 124 16.21 -9.54 -4.36
C LEU A 124 15.52 -10.07 -3.08
N PRO A 125 16.22 -10.86 -2.24
CA PRO A 125 15.78 -11.15 -0.87
C PRO A 125 15.41 -9.85 -0.14
N SER A 126 14.46 -9.89 0.80
CA SER A 126 13.95 -8.70 1.52
C SER A 126 15.08 -7.80 2.03
N GLU A 127 16.13 -8.40 2.58
CA GLU A 127 17.31 -7.72 3.13
C GLU A 127 18.19 -7.00 2.09
N LYS A 128 18.00 -7.27 0.79
CA LYS A 128 18.71 -6.63 -0.34
C LYS A 128 17.79 -5.82 -1.25
N SER A 129 16.51 -5.77 -0.93
CA SER A 129 15.47 -5.22 -1.82
C SER A 129 15.51 -3.69 -1.94
N THR A 130 16.11 -3.01 -0.96
CA THR A 130 16.15 -1.55 -0.86
C THR A 130 17.58 -1.07 -0.69
N LYS A 131 17.97 -0.04 -1.45
CA LYS A 131 19.33 0.52 -1.48
C LYS A 131 19.26 2.03 -1.69
N LEU A 132 20.35 2.72 -1.34
CA LEU A 132 20.42 4.17 -1.52
C LEU A 132 20.27 4.58 -3.00
N GLU A 133 20.81 3.80 -3.93
CA GLU A 133 20.74 4.10 -5.36
C GLU A 133 19.30 4.11 -5.88
N TYR A 134 18.42 3.26 -5.33
CA TYR A 134 17.01 3.25 -5.71
C TYR A 134 16.27 4.50 -5.23
N PHE A 135 16.62 4.99 -4.03
CA PHE A 135 16.12 6.28 -3.54
C PHE A 135 16.66 7.45 -4.39
N ASP A 136 17.95 7.43 -4.72
CA ASP A 136 18.58 8.44 -5.59
C ASP A 136 17.89 8.49 -6.96
N GLU A 137 17.65 7.34 -7.60
CA GLU A 137 16.95 7.26 -8.89
C GLU A 137 15.48 7.69 -8.80
N PHE A 138 14.78 7.28 -7.75
CA PHE A 138 13.38 7.61 -7.52
C PHE A 138 13.19 9.13 -7.41
N TYR A 139 13.95 9.78 -6.52
CA TYR A 139 13.85 11.22 -6.33
C TYR A 139 14.35 11.99 -7.55
N LYS A 140 15.40 11.51 -8.24
CA LYS A 140 15.86 12.11 -9.50
C LYS A 140 14.79 12.11 -10.59
N LYS A 141 14.05 11.01 -10.78
CA LYS A 141 12.95 10.92 -11.77
C LYS A 141 11.79 11.86 -11.42
N LEU A 142 11.68 12.27 -10.16
CA LEU A 142 10.73 13.25 -9.66
C LEU A 142 11.34 14.66 -9.59
N GLY A 143 12.46 14.90 -10.27
CA GLY A 143 13.09 16.22 -10.42
C GLY A 143 13.68 16.79 -9.13
N TYR A 144 14.07 15.91 -8.20
CA TYR A 144 14.95 16.28 -7.10
C TYR A 144 16.41 16.07 -7.49
N THR A 145 17.29 16.82 -6.84
CA THR A 145 18.75 16.66 -6.95
C THR A 145 19.32 16.37 -5.57
N LYS A 146 20.29 15.45 -5.49
CA LYS A 146 21.02 15.17 -4.26
C LYS A 146 21.78 16.42 -3.81
N THR A 147 21.77 16.70 -2.51
CA THR A 147 22.50 17.82 -1.90
C THR A 147 23.27 17.34 -0.67
N THR A 148 24.29 18.09 -0.28
CA THR A 148 24.99 17.90 1.00
C THR A 148 24.66 18.99 2.01
N ASP A 149 24.04 20.10 1.57
CA ASP A 149 23.58 21.15 2.47
C ASP A 149 22.18 20.81 2.97
N ILE A 150 22.10 20.51 4.27
CA ILE A 150 20.84 20.20 4.95
C ILE A 150 19.85 21.36 4.87
N LYS A 151 20.30 22.63 4.84
CA LYS A 151 19.40 23.80 4.81
C LYS A 151 18.62 23.88 3.50
N ASP A 152 19.23 23.41 2.43
CA ASP A 152 18.68 23.33 1.09
C ASP A 152 17.86 22.06 0.85
N ALA A 153 17.94 21.08 1.74
CA ALA A 153 17.24 19.82 1.61
C ALA A 153 15.74 19.95 1.90
N ASP A 154 14.93 19.33 1.05
CA ASP A 154 13.49 19.19 1.23
C ASP A 154 13.10 17.79 1.72
N VAL A 155 13.95 16.79 1.48
CA VAL A 155 13.76 15.39 1.87
C VAL A 155 15.05 14.80 2.45
N GLU A 156 14.92 13.98 3.50
CA GLU A 156 15.99 13.09 3.98
C GLU A 156 15.62 11.63 3.70
N ALA A 157 16.59 10.81 3.33
CA ALA A 157 16.45 9.36 3.31
C ALA A 157 17.39 8.71 4.33
N TRP A 158 16.86 7.70 5.01
CA TRP A 158 17.46 7.09 6.18
C TRP A 158 17.77 5.62 5.91
N GLY A 159 18.81 5.11 6.56
CA GLY A 159 19.20 3.70 6.41
C GLY A 159 20.10 3.18 7.51
N ILE A 160 20.02 1.87 7.72
CA ILE A 160 20.78 1.10 8.71
C ILE A 160 21.97 0.43 8.03
N ASP A 161 23.13 0.51 8.67
CA ASP A 161 24.24 -0.38 8.36
C ASP A 161 24.03 -1.67 9.15
N ASN A 162 23.64 -2.74 8.46
CA ASN A 162 23.41 -4.06 9.04
C ASN A 162 24.57 -5.03 8.73
N GLY A 163 25.74 -4.51 8.35
CA GLY A 163 26.88 -5.33 7.94
C GLY A 163 26.68 -6.07 6.62
N VAL A 164 25.58 -5.80 5.90
CA VAL A 164 25.31 -6.31 4.55
C VAL A 164 25.50 -5.16 3.57
N ASP A 165 26.42 -5.31 2.63
CA ASP A 165 26.48 -4.47 1.43
C ASP A 165 25.45 -5.03 0.44
N PRO A 166 24.43 -4.23 0.05
CA PRO A 166 24.29 -2.78 0.21
C PRO A 166 23.47 -2.31 1.41
N LEU A 167 23.73 -1.06 1.81
CA LEU A 167 23.03 -0.30 2.84
C LEU A 167 21.50 -0.47 2.75
N TYR A 168 20.88 -0.83 3.87
CA TYR A 168 19.43 -1.05 3.97
C TYR A 168 18.70 0.27 4.27
N MET A 169 17.98 0.81 3.27
CA MET A 169 17.16 2.01 3.46
C MET A 169 15.85 1.68 4.20
N THR A 170 15.46 2.53 5.13
CA THR A 170 14.41 2.25 6.14
C THR A 170 13.31 3.29 6.18
N HIS A 171 13.63 4.54 5.87
CA HIS A 171 12.71 5.65 6.11
C HIS A 171 13.04 6.88 5.25
N ALA A 172 12.08 7.81 5.16
CA ALA A 172 12.25 9.12 4.56
C ALA A 172 11.45 10.18 5.34
N SER A 173 11.99 11.40 5.42
CA SER A 173 11.32 12.54 6.06
C SER A 173 11.27 13.71 5.08
N VAL A 174 10.35 14.65 5.30
CA VAL A 174 10.18 15.85 4.48
C VAL A 174 10.26 17.08 5.37
N ARG A 175 10.69 18.22 4.82
CA ARG A 175 10.65 19.49 5.55
C ARG A 175 9.23 19.80 6.00
N TYR A 176 9.07 20.07 7.29
CA TYR A 176 7.79 20.48 7.82
C TYR A 176 7.44 21.88 7.31
N THR A 177 6.17 22.10 7.00
CA THR A 177 5.62 23.42 6.70
C THR A 177 4.51 23.67 7.72
N PRO A 178 4.54 24.78 8.48
CA PRO A 178 5.19 26.06 8.15
C PRO A 178 6.65 26.25 8.61
N ASP A 179 7.18 25.39 9.49
CA ASP A 179 8.51 25.57 10.06
C ASP A 179 9.55 24.65 9.41
N ARG A 180 10.34 25.23 8.48
CA ARG A 180 11.41 24.51 7.77
C ARG A 180 12.61 24.16 8.65
N THR A 181 12.69 24.58 9.92
CA THR A 181 13.78 24.18 10.81
C THR A 181 13.63 22.75 11.32
N VAL A 182 12.42 22.20 11.25
CA VAL A 182 12.12 20.81 11.62
C VAL A 182 11.71 19.96 10.42
N TRP A 183 11.78 18.65 10.62
CA TRP A 183 11.35 17.63 9.68
C TRP A 183 10.03 17.02 10.12
N GLU A 184 9.34 16.37 9.19
CA GLU A 184 8.12 15.63 9.44
C GLU A 184 8.22 14.24 8.81
N SER A 185 7.82 13.24 9.57
CA SER A 185 7.89 11.82 9.20
C SER A 185 6.55 11.14 9.38
N LYS A 186 6.11 10.35 8.39
CA LYS A 186 5.03 9.37 8.56
C LYS A 186 5.63 8.06 9.09
N LEU A 187 5.32 7.69 10.32
CA LEU A 187 5.98 6.59 11.01
C LEU A 187 5.32 5.23 10.71
N GLY A 188 5.60 4.66 9.54
CA GLY A 188 4.98 3.40 9.09
C GLY A 188 3.46 3.53 9.02
N ALA A 189 2.70 2.71 9.77
CA ALA A 189 1.24 2.82 9.90
C ALA A 189 0.77 3.80 10.99
N LEU A 190 1.68 4.33 11.81
CA LEU A 190 1.37 5.25 12.91
C LEU A 190 1.15 6.68 12.41
N GLN A 191 1.10 7.64 13.34
CA GLN A 191 0.89 9.05 13.05
C GLN A 191 2.04 9.68 12.24
N ARG A 192 1.80 10.91 11.75
CA ARG A 192 2.90 11.81 11.36
C ARG A 192 3.43 12.55 12.58
N LEU A 193 4.74 12.73 12.63
CA LEU A 193 5.47 13.32 13.76
C LEU A 193 6.50 14.34 13.24
N THR A 194 6.55 15.53 13.84
CA THR A 194 7.64 16.48 13.62
C THR A 194 8.84 16.18 14.52
N HIS A 195 10.06 16.42 14.03
CA HIS A 195 11.30 16.10 14.74
C HIS A 195 12.50 16.92 14.20
N LYS A 196 13.61 16.98 14.94
CA LYS A 196 14.91 17.46 14.43
C LYS A 196 15.58 16.40 13.55
N ALA A 197 16.61 16.80 12.81
CA ALA A 197 17.25 15.97 11.79
C ALA A 197 17.78 14.61 12.27
N ASP A 198 18.18 14.48 13.55
CA ASP A 198 18.76 13.24 14.12
C ASP A 198 17.91 12.62 15.24
N ASP A 199 16.76 13.21 15.56
CA ASP A 199 15.86 12.77 16.64
C ASP A 199 15.36 11.33 16.46
N LEU A 200 15.18 10.89 15.21
CA LEU A 200 14.71 9.54 14.88
C LEU A 200 15.85 8.53 14.64
N GLU A 201 17.10 8.91 14.92
CA GLU A 201 18.22 7.97 14.84
C GLU A 201 18.07 6.86 15.89
N SER A 202 17.97 5.62 15.40
CA SER A 202 17.79 4.43 16.25
C SER A 202 18.10 3.14 15.49
N ASP A 203 18.00 2.00 16.16
CA ASP A 203 18.08 0.68 15.50
C ASP A 203 16.88 0.40 14.57
N THR A 204 15.84 1.23 14.61
CA THR A 204 14.66 1.09 13.73
C THR A 204 14.86 1.80 12.39
N TYR A 205 15.38 3.03 12.41
CA TYR A 205 15.56 3.84 11.19
C TYR A 205 17.02 4.06 10.78
N GLY A 206 17.98 3.77 11.64
CA GLY A 206 19.39 4.04 11.38
C GLY A 206 19.67 5.54 11.39
N LYS A 207 20.41 6.03 10.40
CA LYS A 207 20.83 7.44 10.31
C LYS A 207 20.40 8.03 8.98
N VAL A 208 20.42 9.35 8.85
CA VAL A 208 20.30 10.02 7.55
C VAL A 208 21.48 9.63 6.65
N ARG A 209 21.18 9.23 5.41
CA ARG A 209 22.14 8.75 4.41
C ARG A 209 22.18 9.61 3.16
N ALA A 210 21.10 10.34 2.87
CA ALA A 210 21.06 11.28 1.77
C ALA A 210 20.06 12.40 2.01
N TYR A 211 20.34 13.53 1.37
CA TYR A 211 19.47 14.70 1.32
C TYR A 211 19.11 15.00 -0.14
N TYR A 212 17.86 15.38 -0.38
CA TYR A 212 17.38 15.76 -1.70
C TYR A 212 16.73 17.14 -1.67
N LYS A 213 17.11 17.97 -2.63
CA LYS A 213 16.55 19.29 -2.88
C LYS A 213 15.59 19.20 -4.06
N LYS A 214 14.40 19.76 -3.92
CA LYS A 214 13.41 19.80 -4.99
C LYS A 214 13.78 20.91 -5.99
N SER A 215 13.73 20.60 -7.29
CA SER A 215 13.85 21.64 -8.32
C SER A 215 12.61 22.55 -8.31
N SER A 216 12.81 23.86 -8.55
CA SER A 216 11.74 24.86 -8.63
C SER A 216 10.70 24.56 -9.70
N ASP A 217 11.10 23.85 -10.74
CA ASP A 217 10.30 23.66 -11.95
C ASP A 217 9.35 22.45 -11.86
N VAL A 218 9.40 21.71 -10.74
CA VAL A 218 8.66 20.46 -10.59
C VAL A 218 7.35 20.64 -9.82
N ASN A 219 6.24 20.46 -10.54
CA ASN A 219 4.92 20.35 -9.94
C ASN A 219 4.56 18.89 -9.63
N ILE A 220 4.99 18.39 -8.46
CA ILE A 220 4.70 17.02 -8.00
C ILE A 220 3.20 16.71 -7.99
N LYS A 221 2.33 17.69 -7.65
CA LYS A 221 0.88 17.48 -7.65
C LYS A 221 0.34 17.16 -9.04
N GLU A 222 0.91 17.77 -10.07
CA GLU A 222 0.54 17.54 -11.46
C GLU A 222 1.08 16.20 -11.97
N LEU A 223 2.32 15.85 -11.62
CA LEU A 223 2.90 14.53 -11.90
C LEU A 223 2.06 13.40 -11.29
N VAL A 224 1.66 13.55 -10.01
CA VAL A 224 0.80 12.59 -9.31
C VAL A 224 -0.55 12.43 -10.00
N LYS A 225 -1.23 13.53 -10.34
CA LYS A 225 -2.52 13.48 -11.04
C LYS A 225 -2.43 12.76 -12.39
N GLY A 226 -1.36 12.99 -13.14
CA GLY A 226 -1.15 12.37 -14.45
C GLY A 226 -0.83 10.87 -14.40
N GLN A 227 -0.49 10.32 -13.24
CA GLN A 227 -0.02 8.94 -13.07
C GLN A 227 -0.94 8.07 -12.21
N GLN A 228 -2.12 8.57 -11.80
CA GLN A 228 -3.12 7.75 -11.11
C GLN A 228 -3.62 6.65 -12.04
N THR A 229 -3.36 5.40 -11.69
CA THR A 229 -3.95 4.26 -12.39
C THR A 229 -5.43 4.13 -11.97
N PRO A 230 -6.36 4.01 -12.93
CA PRO A 230 -7.76 3.78 -12.59
C PRO A 230 -7.88 2.49 -11.79
N LYS A 231 -8.78 2.49 -10.81
CA LYS A 231 -9.10 1.27 -10.06
C LYS A 231 -9.58 0.22 -11.04
N PHE A 232 -8.96 -0.95 -11.01
CA PHE A 232 -9.39 -2.08 -11.81
C PHE A 232 -10.77 -2.55 -11.35
N SER A 233 -11.67 -2.77 -12.31
CA SER A 233 -12.99 -3.35 -12.09
C SER A 233 -13.08 -4.62 -12.92
N PRO A 234 -13.17 -5.81 -12.28
CA PRO A 234 -13.26 -7.05 -13.02
C PRO A 234 -14.58 -7.16 -13.79
N THR A 235 -14.53 -7.85 -14.92
CA THR A 235 -15.72 -8.25 -15.67
C THR A 235 -16.43 -9.43 -14.99
N HIS A 236 -17.67 -9.68 -15.41
CA HIS A 236 -18.43 -10.87 -15.03
C HIS A 236 -17.65 -12.18 -15.30
N THR A 237 -17.01 -12.27 -16.47
CA THR A 237 -16.22 -13.46 -16.89
C THR A 237 -14.99 -13.67 -16.01
N GLN A 238 -14.36 -12.60 -15.55
CA GLN A 238 -13.20 -12.66 -14.67
C GLN A 238 -13.56 -13.11 -13.25
N TYR A 239 -14.72 -12.69 -12.72
CA TYR A 239 -15.24 -13.23 -11.47
C TYR A 239 -15.53 -14.73 -11.58
N ASP A 240 -16.19 -15.17 -12.67
CA ASP A 240 -16.47 -16.59 -12.90
C ASP A 240 -15.19 -17.42 -13.03
N ALA A 241 -14.19 -16.90 -13.74
CA ALA A 241 -12.90 -17.55 -13.90
C ALA A 241 -12.23 -17.79 -12.53
N LEU A 242 -12.24 -16.79 -11.65
CA LEU A 242 -11.71 -16.92 -10.29
C LEU A 242 -12.53 -17.91 -9.46
N LEU A 243 -13.87 -17.84 -9.50
CA LEU A 243 -14.75 -18.77 -8.79
C LEU A 243 -14.53 -20.22 -9.23
N ARG A 244 -14.32 -20.49 -10.53
CA ARG A 244 -14.00 -21.83 -11.04
C ARG A 244 -12.70 -22.41 -10.47
N ARG A 245 -11.74 -21.55 -10.08
CA ARG A 245 -10.50 -21.98 -9.41
C ARG A 245 -10.72 -22.23 -7.92
N LEU A 246 -11.60 -21.46 -7.28
CA LEU A 246 -11.85 -21.50 -5.85
C LEU A 246 -12.83 -22.60 -5.42
N LEU A 247 -13.89 -22.83 -6.18
CA LEU A 247 -14.96 -23.78 -5.84
C LEU A 247 -14.49 -25.23 -5.63
N PRO A 248 -13.50 -25.76 -6.37
CA PRO A 248 -13.00 -27.11 -6.14
C PRO A 248 -12.10 -27.28 -4.91
N MET A 249 -11.65 -26.18 -4.28
CA MET A 249 -10.76 -26.25 -3.11
C MET A 249 -11.49 -26.83 -1.90
N SER A 250 -10.80 -27.65 -1.10
CA SER A 250 -11.38 -28.25 0.10
C SER A 250 -11.60 -27.19 1.19
N ASP A 251 -12.60 -27.42 2.05
CA ASP A 251 -12.85 -26.54 3.21
C ASP A 251 -11.62 -26.49 4.13
N GLU A 252 -10.92 -27.62 4.29
CA GLU A 252 -9.71 -27.71 5.10
C GLU A 252 -8.58 -26.81 4.56
N ASP A 253 -8.35 -26.81 3.25
CA ASP A 253 -7.32 -25.96 2.63
C ASP A 253 -7.67 -24.47 2.74
N ILE A 254 -8.95 -24.14 2.55
CA ILE A 254 -9.47 -22.76 2.68
C ILE A 254 -9.31 -22.28 4.13
N ASP A 255 -9.71 -23.08 5.11
CA ASP A 255 -9.60 -22.75 6.53
C ASP A 255 -8.13 -22.62 6.94
N ARG A 256 -7.27 -23.52 6.46
CA ARG A 256 -5.83 -23.47 6.71
C ARG A 256 -5.22 -22.18 6.15
N PHE A 257 -5.57 -21.81 4.91
CA PHE A 257 -5.16 -20.53 4.34
C PHE A 257 -5.66 -19.35 5.15
N ASN A 258 -6.96 -19.30 5.47
CA ASN A 258 -7.58 -18.18 6.18
C ASN A 258 -6.96 -17.94 7.55
N ASN A 259 -6.71 -19.01 8.32
CA ASN A 259 -6.07 -18.91 9.63
C ASN A 259 -4.62 -18.41 9.51
N LEU A 260 -3.81 -18.99 8.63
CA LEU A 260 -2.41 -18.57 8.45
C LEU A 260 -2.29 -17.15 7.89
N TYR A 261 -3.18 -16.78 6.98
CA TYR A 261 -3.24 -15.43 6.45
C TYR A 261 -3.67 -14.44 7.54
N PHE A 262 -4.65 -14.78 8.37
CA PHE A 262 -5.08 -13.94 9.48
C PHE A 262 -3.92 -13.67 10.45
N ASP A 263 -3.20 -14.72 10.85
CA ASP A 263 -2.02 -14.61 11.70
C ASP A 263 -0.98 -13.68 11.06
N TRP A 264 -0.68 -13.87 9.77
CA TRP A 264 0.25 -13.01 9.03
C TRP A 264 -0.20 -11.55 8.95
N LYS A 265 -1.48 -11.29 8.63
CA LYS A 265 -2.03 -9.94 8.56
C LYS A 265 -1.96 -9.23 9.91
N SER A 266 -2.20 -9.95 11.01
CA SER A 266 -2.12 -9.39 12.37
C SER A 266 -0.71 -8.92 12.74
N GLU A 267 0.33 -9.45 12.09
CA GLU A 267 1.73 -9.07 12.31
C GLU A 267 2.19 -7.89 11.46
N TRP A 268 1.43 -7.49 10.44
CA TRP A 268 1.87 -6.45 9.49
C TRP A 268 2.30 -5.15 10.17
N PHE A 269 1.63 -4.76 11.24
CA PHE A 269 1.91 -3.50 11.93
C PHE A 269 2.19 -3.66 13.42
N THR A 270 2.58 -4.86 13.84
CA THR A 270 2.83 -5.19 15.24
C THR A 270 4.30 -4.96 15.61
N GLY A 271 4.53 -4.35 16.77
CA GLY A 271 5.88 -4.02 17.26
C GLY A 271 6.65 -3.15 16.26
N LYS A 272 7.92 -3.50 16.00
CA LYS A 272 8.79 -2.76 15.06
C LYS A 272 8.25 -2.68 13.63
N TYR A 273 7.40 -3.63 13.19
CA TYR A 273 6.84 -3.62 11.85
C TYR A 273 5.80 -2.51 11.64
N GLY A 274 5.20 -2.02 12.73
CA GLY A 274 4.30 -0.85 12.71
C GLY A 274 5.00 0.44 12.26
N LEU A 275 6.32 0.54 12.48
CA LEU A 275 7.16 1.67 12.07
C LEU A 275 7.77 1.49 10.67
N SER A 276 7.76 0.27 10.14
CA SER A 276 8.36 -0.05 8.85
C SER A 276 7.51 0.46 7.70
N SER A 277 8.18 1.14 6.77
CA SER A 277 7.60 1.61 5.51
C SER A 277 7.93 0.70 4.32
N ASN A 278 8.80 -0.30 4.49
CA ASN A 278 9.19 -1.24 3.44
C ASN A 278 8.18 -2.40 3.36
N PRO A 279 7.45 -2.58 2.23
CA PRO A 279 6.57 -3.74 2.04
C PRO A 279 7.26 -5.09 2.24
N ALA A 280 8.54 -5.20 1.87
CA ALA A 280 9.29 -6.45 1.97
C ALA A 280 9.47 -6.94 3.42
N ASP A 281 9.36 -6.06 4.42
CA ASP A 281 9.45 -6.45 5.83
C ASP A 281 8.29 -7.35 6.27
N ARG A 282 7.17 -7.34 5.54
CA ARG A 282 6.04 -8.25 5.79
C ARG A 282 6.41 -9.71 5.52
N ARG A 283 7.53 -9.97 4.84
CA ARG A 283 8.05 -11.32 4.56
C ARG A 283 8.87 -11.92 5.70
N LEU A 284 9.23 -11.09 6.69
CA LEU A 284 10.17 -11.45 7.76
C LEU A 284 9.49 -12.15 8.94
N THR A 285 8.16 -12.24 8.95
CA THR A 285 7.44 -12.82 10.09
C THR A 285 7.35 -14.34 10.01
N PRO A 286 7.29 -15.06 11.16
CA PRO A 286 7.11 -16.51 11.15
C PRO A 286 5.82 -16.95 10.46
N SER A 287 4.73 -16.18 10.61
CA SER A 287 3.43 -16.50 10.02
C SER A 287 3.46 -16.39 8.50
N TYR A 288 4.25 -15.44 7.95
CA TYR A 288 4.49 -15.38 6.51
C TYR A 288 5.12 -16.66 5.97
N GLN A 289 6.14 -17.21 6.65
CA GLN A 289 6.82 -18.42 6.19
C GLN A 289 5.88 -19.63 6.17
N LYS A 290 5.04 -19.78 7.21
CA LYS A 290 4.01 -20.83 7.25
C LYS A 290 3.02 -20.71 6.08
N LEU A 291 2.58 -19.49 5.79
CA LEU A 291 1.64 -19.22 4.70
C LEU A 291 2.27 -19.46 3.32
N LYS A 292 3.51 -19.02 3.12
CA LYS A 292 4.29 -19.28 1.89
C LYS A 292 4.48 -20.77 1.64
N ASN A 293 4.66 -21.57 2.69
CA ASN A 293 4.81 -23.02 2.58
C ASN A 293 3.55 -23.76 2.13
N LEU A 294 2.39 -23.09 2.01
CA LEU A 294 1.20 -23.67 1.37
C LEU A 294 1.37 -23.84 -0.15
N GLY A 295 2.35 -23.16 -0.77
CA GLY A 295 2.66 -23.35 -2.19
C GLY A 295 1.79 -22.54 -3.15
N GLU A 296 1.93 -22.79 -4.44
CA GLU A 296 1.30 -21.96 -5.49
C GLU A 296 -0.21 -22.18 -5.64
N ASP A 297 -0.74 -23.28 -5.08
CA ASP A 297 -2.17 -23.62 -5.15
C ASP A 297 -3.06 -22.61 -4.42
N ILE A 298 -2.51 -21.84 -3.47
CA ILE A 298 -3.24 -20.78 -2.77
C ILE A 298 -3.26 -19.44 -3.54
N ILE A 299 -2.60 -19.32 -4.70
CA ILE A 299 -2.59 -18.06 -5.47
C ILE A 299 -4.01 -17.53 -5.76
N PRO A 300 -5.01 -18.33 -6.18
CA PRO A 300 -6.38 -17.85 -6.33
C PRO A 300 -6.94 -17.22 -5.05
N LEU A 301 -6.62 -17.78 -3.87
CA LEU A 301 -7.05 -17.25 -2.58
C LEU A 301 -6.38 -15.91 -2.27
N VAL A 302 -5.10 -15.75 -2.59
CA VAL A 302 -4.35 -14.49 -2.42
C VAL A 302 -4.91 -13.39 -3.35
N VAL A 303 -5.19 -13.74 -4.61
CA VAL A 303 -5.76 -12.80 -5.59
C VAL A 303 -7.15 -12.34 -5.19
N GLY A 304 -8.02 -13.26 -4.74
CA GLY A 304 -9.36 -12.89 -4.30
C GLY A 304 -9.35 -11.96 -3.07
N ARG A 305 -8.37 -12.09 -2.16
CA ARG A 305 -8.18 -11.15 -1.04
C ARG A 305 -7.85 -9.74 -1.54
N MET A 306 -6.84 -9.60 -2.40
CA MET A 306 -6.47 -8.31 -2.99
C MET A 306 -7.60 -7.68 -3.82
N LEU A 307 -8.41 -8.53 -4.48
CA LEU A 307 -9.54 -8.07 -5.29
C LEU A 307 -10.66 -7.48 -4.42
N LEU A 308 -10.98 -8.12 -3.30
CA LEU A 308 -12.15 -7.79 -2.49
C LEU A 308 -11.93 -6.65 -1.48
N TYR A 309 -10.68 -6.44 -1.06
CA TYR A 309 -10.35 -5.60 0.09
C TYR A 309 -9.18 -4.67 -0.24
N ASN A 310 -9.42 -3.36 -0.22
CA ASN A 310 -8.44 -2.36 -0.66
C ASN A 310 -7.23 -2.22 0.30
N ASP A 311 -7.32 -2.75 1.52
CA ASP A 311 -6.27 -2.77 2.54
C ASP A 311 -5.38 -4.04 2.47
N GLU A 312 -5.72 -5.02 1.63
CA GLU A 312 -4.98 -6.29 1.49
C GLU A 312 -3.80 -6.20 0.50
N PHE A 313 -3.34 -5.00 0.14
CA PHE A 313 -2.33 -4.81 -0.91
C PHE A 313 -0.95 -5.40 -0.58
N PHE A 314 -0.60 -5.61 0.69
CA PHE A 314 0.64 -6.32 1.06
C PHE A 314 0.62 -7.81 0.71
N ALA A 315 -0.55 -8.39 0.40
CA ALA A 315 -0.64 -9.74 -0.15
C ALA A 315 0.14 -9.90 -1.46
N LEU A 316 0.44 -8.79 -2.14
CA LEU A 316 1.35 -8.76 -3.29
C LEU A 316 2.71 -9.39 -2.98
N GLN A 317 3.24 -9.20 -1.77
CA GLN A 317 4.51 -9.80 -1.35
C GLN A 317 4.46 -11.33 -1.39
N LEU A 318 3.37 -11.91 -0.87
CA LEU A 318 3.12 -13.34 -0.91
C LEU A 318 2.89 -13.82 -2.34
N TYR A 319 2.06 -13.12 -3.12
CA TYR A 319 1.82 -13.44 -4.53
C TYR A 319 3.14 -13.55 -5.31
N ASN A 320 4.04 -12.58 -5.16
CA ASN A 320 5.31 -12.57 -5.88
C ASN A 320 6.25 -13.70 -5.47
N ASP A 321 6.21 -14.15 -4.23
CA ASP A 321 6.98 -15.30 -3.77
C ASP A 321 6.39 -16.64 -4.25
N LEU A 322 5.07 -16.74 -4.39
CA LEU A 322 4.38 -17.96 -4.84
C LEU A 322 4.35 -18.12 -6.36
N GLN A 323 4.17 -17.02 -7.09
CA GLN A 323 4.03 -17.03 -8.54
C GLN A 323 5.35 -17.42 -9.21
N LYS A 324 5.37 -18.52 -9.96
CA LYS A 324 6.57 -18.97 -10.68
C LYS A 324 6.68 -18.36 -12.07
N ASN A 325 5.56 -18.00 -12.70
CA ASN A 325 5.55 -17.40 -14.03
C ASN A 325 5.94 -15.91 -13.95
N PRO A 326 7.12 -15.51 -14.47
CA PRO A 326 7.54 -14.10 -14.42
C PRO A 326 6.61 -13.18 -15.23
N ASN A 327 5.91 -13.70 -16.24
CA ASN A 327 4.96 -12.91 -17.05
C ASN A 327 3.67 -12.55 -16.30
N LEU A 328 3.46 -13.13 -15.12
CA LEU A 328 2.34 -12.81 -14.23
C LEU A 328 2.76 -11.91 -13.06
N LYS A 329 4.01 -11.42 -13.04
CA LYS A 329 4.50 -10.46 -12.05
C LYS A 329 4.61 -9.08 -12.67
N ILE A 330 4.16 -8.06 -11.94
CA ILE A 330 4.32 -6.66 -12.35
C ILE A 330 5.69 -6.17 -11.90
N SER A 331 6.70 -6.20 -12.78
CA SER A 331 7.97 -5.52 -12.49
C SER A 331 7.74 -4.01 -12.25
N ASN A 332 8.65 -3.38 -11.53
CA ASN A 332 8.68 -1.92 -11.43
C ASN A 332 8.84 -1.35 -12.85
N ASN A 333 7.73 -0.82 -13.38
CA ASN A 333 7.71 -0.16 -14.67
C ASN A 333 8.30 1.26 -14.54
N HIS A 334 8.46 1.95 -15.66
CA HIS A 334 8.94 3.35 -15.72
C HIS A 334 8.14 4.36 -14.86
N ASN A 335 6.95 3.98 -14.37
CA ASN A 335 6.13 4.82 -13.50
C ASN A 335 6.60 4.72 -12.03
N VAL A 336 7.41 5.67 -11.61
CA VAL A 336 7.91 5.75 -10.22
C VAL A 336 6.83 6.04 -9.19
N LEU A 337 5.67 6.57 -9.58
CA LEU A 337 4.56 6.84 -8.66
C LEU A 337 3.59 5.65 -8.53
N GLU A 338 3.91 4.52 -9.16
CA GLU A 338 3.15 3.29 -8.99
C GLU A 338 3.51 2.61 -7.66
N GLY A 339 2.67 2.81 -6.66
CA GLY A 339 2.81 2.23 -5.33
C GLY A 339 2.33 0.78 -5.21
N GLU A 340 2.50 0.22 -4.02
CA GLU A 340 2.14 -1.16 -3.69
C GLU A 340 0.66 -1.47 -3.97
N LYS A 341 -0.25 -0.52 -3.72
CA LYS A 341 -1.68 -0.69 -4.00
C LYS A 341 -1.97 -0.78 -5.49
N SER A 342 -1.41 0.15 -6.26
CA SER A 342 -1.52 0.12 -7.73
C SER A 342 -0.90 -1.14 -8.34
N LYS A 343 0.27 -1.57 -7.84
CA LYS A 343 0.89 -2.85 -8.24
C LYS A 343 0.00 -4.04 -7.92
N ALA A 344 -0.61 -4.08 -6.74
CA ALA A 344 -1.53 -5.16 -6.34
C ALA A 344 -2.75 -5.21 -7.28
N ASN A 345 -3.38 -4.07 -7.56
CA ASN A 345 -4.51 -3.98 -8.48
C ASN A 345 -4.18 -4.49 -9.89
N ARG A 346 -3.03 -4.10 -10.45
CA ARG A 346 -2.58 -4.60 -11.76
C ARG A 346 -2.21 -6.07 -11.74
N THR A 347 -1.67 -6.55 -10.64
CA THR A 347 -1.37 -7.98 -10.45
C THR A 347 -2.64 -8.81 -10.47
N VAL A 348 -3.70 -8.35 -9.78
CA VAL A 348 -5.03 -8.96 -9.85
C VAL A 348 -5.54 -8.97 -11.29
N ALA A 349 -5.53 -7.82 -11.98
CA ALA A 349 -5.99 -7.71 -13.36
C ALA A 349 -5.24 -8.66 -14.31
N LEU A 350 -3.91 -8.73 -14.18
CA LEU A 350 -3.04 -9.59 -14.98
C LEU A 350 -3.32 -11.07 -14.71
N TYR A 351 -3.49 -11.44 -13.45
CA TYR A 351 -3.82 -12.81 -13.08
C TYR A 351 -5.20 -13.22 -13.60
N LEU A 352 -6.24 -12.40 -13.40
CA LEU A 352 -7.60 -12.72 -13.86
C LEU A 352 -7.63 -12.91 -15.39
N LYS A 353 -6.95 -12.04 -16.14
CA LYS A 353 -6.80 -12.20 -17.60
C LYS A 353 -6.11 -13.51 -18.01
N SER A 354 -5.25 -14.06 -17.16
CA SER A 354 -4.53 -15.31 -17.46
C SER A 354 -5.35 -16.57 -17.19
N ILE A 355 -6.45 -16.46 -16.43
CA ILE A 355 -7.32 -17.59 -16.07
C ILE A 355 -8.75 -17.47 -16.64
N GLU A 356 -9.07 -16.32 -17.25
CA GLU A 356 -10.23 -16.10 -18.12
C GLU A 356 -10.12 -16.98 -19.37
#